data_AF-X1L9H4-F1
#
_entry.id   AF-X1L9H4-F1
#
_cell.length_a   1.000
_cell.length_b   1.000
_cell.length_c   1.000
_cell.angle_alpha   90.00
_cell.angle_beta   90.00
_cell.angle_gamma   90.00
#
_symmetry.space_group_name_H-M   'P 1'
#
loop_
_entity.id
_entity.type
_entity.pdbx_description
1 polymer ?
#
loop_
_entity_poly.entity_id
_entity_poly.type
_entity_poly.pdbx_seq_one_letter_code
_entity_poly.pdbx_strand_id
1 'polypeptide(L)'
;MPDTFAITIIFIVLATVIAAFVRKRSRDKCLKDFSQSMVALEDTGGKTIYGKLRVENTGLEFVYRDKHKDEEGHNETSYILYKYEYPNIAALIRFHDELSESGKKKREKELKRTYHPTLLLRLKRKMQNVFKTVKDSVMEVVNMLISQAKGKIVIEDGVKYRVIAGKPYYHTKESMDVFINGLKEDEKVGLKTLELLEKYKDKPFFFFVHFAEV
;
A
#
# COMPACT_ATOMS: atom_id res chain seq x y z
N MET A 1 -25.50 -7.02 40.43
CA MET A 1 -24.81 -6.11 39.49
C MET A 1 -24.45 -6.90 38.25
N PRO A 2 -24.50 -6.33 37.03
CA PRO A 2 -23.95 -7.01 35.87
C PRO A 2 -22.46 -7.28 36.08
N ASP A 3 -22.01 -8.49 35.78
CA ASP A 3 -20.61 -8.88 35.96
C ASP A 3 -19.71 -8.05 35.03
N THR A 4 -18.72 -7.37 35.62
CA THR A 4 -17.73 -6.57 34.89
C THR A 4 -17.02 -7.38 33.79
N PHE A 5 -16.83 -8.68 34.01
CA PHE A 5 -16.26 -9.60 33.02
C PHE A 5 -17.20 -9.81 31.83
N ALA A 6 -18.51 -9.98 32.07
CA ALA A 6 -19.49 -10.09 30.99
C ALA A 6 -19.60 -8.78 30.17
N ILE A 7 -19.54 -7.62 30.84
CA ILE A 7 -19.55 -6.31 30.17
C ILE A 7 -18.34 -6.15 29.25
N THR A 8 -17.13 -6.49 29.71
CA THR A 8 -15.91 -6.34 28.89
C THR A 8 -15.91 -7.29 27.69
N ILE A 9 -16.36 -8.54 27.85
CA ILE A 9 -16.54 -9.48 26.72
C ILE A 9 -17.52 -8.92 25.69
N ILE A 10 -18.71 -8.46 26.13
CA ILE A 10 -19.72 -7.87 25.24
C ILE A 10 -19.14 -6.66 24.50
N PHE A 11 -18.38 -5.80 25.18
CA PHE A 11 -17.74 -4.64 24.56
C PHE A 11 -16.68 -5.02 23.52
N ILE A 12 -15.86 -6.04 23.78
CA ILE A 12 -14.85 -6.54 22.81
C ILE A 12 -15.54 -7.15 21.58
N VAL A 13 -16.57 -7.96 21.77
CA VAL A 13 -17.36 -8.55 20.66
C VAL A 13 -18.04 -7.44 19.86
N LEU A 14 -18.66 -6.47 20.52
CA LEU A 14 -19.31 -5.34 19.84
C LEU A 14 -18.29 -4.47 19.06
N ALA A 15 -17.14 -4.16 19.67
CA ALA A 15 -16.08 -3.38 19.04
C ALA A 15 -15.47 -4.10 17.82
N THR A 16 -15.26 -5.42 17.89
CA THR A 16 -14.74 -6.22 16.76
C THR A 16 -15.77 -6.33 15.62
N VAL A 17 -17.05 -6.53 15.93
CA VAL A 17 -18.14 -6.51 14.93
C VAL A 17 -18.26 -5.14 14.26
N ILE A 18 -18.25 -4.05 15.03
CA ILE A 18 -18.24 -2.68 14.49
C ILE A 18 -17.00 -2.44 13.62
N ALA A 19 -15.81 -2.84 14.08
CA ALA A 19 -14.59 -2.69 13.30
C ALA A 19 -14.62 -3.48 11.98
N ALA A 20 -15.14 -4.71 11.99
CA ALA A 20 -15.31 -5.52 10.78
C ALA A 20 -16.32 -4.91 9.81
N PHE A 21 -17.47 -4.43 10.31
CA PHE A 21 -18.48 -3.73 9.51
C PHE A 21 -17.95 -2.43 8.90
N VAL A 22 -17.24 -1.62 9.69
CA VAL A 22 -16.58 -0.40 9.22
C VAL A 22 -15.54 -0.74 8.16
N ARG A 23 -14.67 -1.74 8.37
CA ARG A 23 -13.68 -2.19 7.36
C ARG A 23 -14.33 -2.68 6.06
N LYS A 24 -15.45 -3.41 6.14
CA LYS A 24 -16.20 -3.90 4.97
C LYS A 24 -16.84 -2.76 4.16
N ARG A 25 -17.19 -1.64 4.80
CA ARG A 25 -17.85 -0.47 4.16
C ARG A 25 -16.87 0.68 3.86
N SER A 26 -15.68 0.67 4.44
CA SER A 26 -14.59 1.61 4.16
C SER A 26 -13.92 1.29 2.83
N ARG A 27 -14.48 1.84 1.76
CA ARG A 27 -13.73 2.11 0.51
C ARG A 27 -12.98 3.44 0.67
N ASP A 28 -11.85 3.57 -0.03
CA ASP A 28 -11.03 4.79 -0.03
C ASP A 28 -11.88 6.04 -0.33
N LYS A 29 -11.63 7.11 0.44
CA LYS A 29 -12.42 8.36 0.30
C LYS A 29 -12.08 9.10 -0.99
N CYS A 30 -10.80 9.17 -1.36
CA CYS A 30 -10.36 9.80 -2.59
C CYS A 30 -11.05 9.12 -3.77
N LEU A 31 -10.90 7.79 -3.90
CA LEU A 31 -11.54 7.03 -5.00
C LEU A 31 -13.07 7.23 -5.01
N LYS A 32 -13.73 7.17 -3.85
CA LYS A 32 -15.18 7.45 -3.74
C LYS A 32 -15.58 8.82 -4.29
N ASP A 33 -14.76 9.85 -4.13
CA ASP A 33 -15.05 11.20 -4.61
C ASP A 33 -14.94 11.31 -6.16
N PHE A 34 -14.33 10.32 -6.83
CA PHE A 34 -14.34 10.13 -8.30
C PHE A 34 -15.50 9.23 -8.81
N SER A 35 -16.10 8.41 -7.93
CA SER A 35 -17.17 7.47 -8.28
C SER A 35 -18.34 8.12 -9.04
N GLN A 36 -18.89 7.39 -10.01
CA GLN A 36 -19.93 7.81 -10.95
C GLN A 36 -19.56 8.96 -11.91
N SER A 37 -18.30 9.42 -11.91
CA SER A 37 -17.78 10.35 -12.92
C SER A 37 -17.17 9.57 -14.10
N MET A 38 -17.12 10.18 -15.30
CA MET A 38 -16.15 9.75 -16.31
C MET A 38 -14.73 10.05 -15.77
N VAL A 39 -13.83 9.09 -15.97
CA VAL A 39 -12.42 9.19 -15.60
C VAL A 39 -11.55 8.50 -16.66
N ALA A 40 -10.29 8.91 -16.74
CA ALA A 40 -9.23 8.15 -17.38
C ALA A 40 -8.36 7.51 -16.28
N LEU A 41 -8.07 6.22 -16.42
CA LEU A 41 -7.03 5.52 -15.68
C LEU A 41 -5.80 5.42 -16.57
N GLU A 42 -4.66 5.89 -16.08
CA GLU A 42 -3.35 5.65 -16.69
C GLU A 42 -2.62 4.60 -15.86
N ASP A 43 -2.16 3.54 -16.52
CA ASP A 43 -1.31 2.50 -15.95
C ASP A 43 0.17 2.92 -16.03
N THR A 44 0.99 2.46 -15.09
CA THR A 44 2.45 2.52 -15.15
C THR A 44 3.04 1.88 -16.42
N GLY A 45 2.35 0.92 -17.03
CA GLY A 45 2.68 0.34 -18.33
C GLY A 45 2.28 1.21 -19.54
N GLY A 46 1.75 2.42 -19.34
CA GLY A 46 1.35 3.33 -20.41
C GLY A 46 -0.02 3.06 -21.03
N LYS A 47 -0.76 2.04 -20.57
CA LYS A 47 -2.14 1.77 -20.99
C LYS A 47 -3.07 2.84 -20.41
N THR A 48 -3.92 3.43 -21.24
CA THR A 48 -4.97 4.37 -20.79
C THR A 48 -6.36 3.80 -21.00
N ILE A 49 -7.19 3.83 -19.96
CA ILE A 49 -8.55 3.26 -19.95
C ILE A 49 -9.55 4.35 -19.57
N TYR A 50 -10.53 4.60 -20.45
CA TYR A 50 -11.55 5.64 -20.24
C TYR A 50 -12.89 5.00 -19.87
N GLY A 51 -13.53 5.45 -18.79
CA GLY A 51 -14.84 4.93 -18.40
C GLY A 51 -15.47 5.62 -17.21
N LYS A 52 -16.73 5.28 -16.95
CA LYS A 52 -17.46 5.75 -15.78
C LYS A 52 -17.05 4.92 -14.55
N LEU A 53 -16.42 5.56 -13.58
CA LEU A 53 -15.87 4.88 -12.42
C LEU A 53 -16.95 4.32 -11.49
N ARG A 54 -16.80 3.06 -11.09
CA ARG A 54 -17.50 2.40 -10.00
C ARG A 54 -16.47 1.84 -9.03
N VAL A 55 -16.43 2.42 -7.82
CA VAL A 55 -15.46 2.05 -6.79
C VAL A 55 -16.06 0.97 -5.92
N GLU A 56 -15.64 -0.29 -6.07
CA GLU A 56 -16.11 -1.40 -5.25
C GLU A 56 -15.17 -1.71 -4.08
N ASN A 57 -15.48 -2.74 -3.28
CA ASN A 57 -14.61 -3.15 -2.18
C ASN A 57 -13.49 -4.11 -2.61
N THR A 58 -13.59 -4.74 -3.79
CA THR A 58 -12.59 -5.66 -4.34
C THR A 58 -11.68 -5.00 -5.37
N GLY A 59 -12.08 -3.86 -5.93
CA GLY A 59 -11.38 -3.17 -7.00
C GLY A 59 -12.14 -1.96 -7.53
N LEU A 60 -11.79 -1.52 -8.73
CA LEU A 60 -12.45 -0.48 -9.52
C LEU A 60 -13.05 -1.10 -10.78
N GLU A 61 -14.24 -0.66 -11.17
CA GLU A 61 -14.88 -0.98 -12.46
C GLU A 61 -14.99 0.32 -13.26
N PHE A 62 -14.58 0.29 -14.52
CA PHE A 62 -14.64 1.41 -15.47
C PHE A 62 -15.62 1.02 -16.57
N VAL A 63 -16.85 1.52 -16.49
CA VAL A 63 -17.91 1.18 -17.46
C VAL A 63 -17.73 2.03 -18.71
N TYR A 64 -17.57 1.41 -19.87
CA TYR A 64 -17.43 2.13 -21.13
C TYR A 64 -18.74 2.84 -21.51
N ARG A 65 -18.63 3.94 -22.29
CA ARG A 65 -19.79 4.67 -22.80
C ARG A 65 -20.52 3.89 -23.89
N ASP A 66 -19.73 3.33 -24.80
CA ASP A 66 -20.15 2.52 -25.94
C ASP A 66 -19.50 1.13 -25.84
N LYS A 67 -19.96 0.17 -26.64
CA LYS A 67 -19.35 -1.18 -26.69
C LYS A 67 -17.93 -1.07 -27.23
N HIS A 68 -16.94 -1.29 -26.37
CA HIS A 68 -15.55 -1.35 -26.78
C HIS A 68 -15.28 -2.72 -27.42
N LYS A 69 -14.38 -2.79 -28.40
CA LYS A 69 -13.85 -4.07 -28.90
C LYS A 69 -12.43 -4.24 -28.39
N ASP A 70 -12.15 -5.39 -27.78
CA ASP A 70 -10.78 -5.76 -27.43
C ASP A 70 -9.95 -6.13 -28.68
N GLU A 71 -8.67 -6.44 -28.46
CA GLU A 71 -7.73 -6.83 -29.52
C GLU A 71 -8.09 -8.19 -30.17
N GLU A 72 -8.94 -8.98 -29.53
CA GLU A 72 -9.44 -10.29 -30.01
C GLU A 72 -10.82 -10.17 -30.73
N GLY A 73 -11.45 -8.99 -30.68
CA GLY A 73 -12.69 -8.65 -31.36
C GLY A 73 -13.97 -8.81 -30.53
N HIS A 74 -13.88 -9.15 -29.24
CA HIS A 74 -15.02 -9.29 -28.33
C HIS A 74 -15.56 -7.94 -27.86
N ASN A 75 -16.88 -7.86 -27.63
CA ASN A 75 -17.51 -6.63 -27.15
C ASN A 75 -17.39 -6.52 -25.61
N GLU A 76 -16.46 -5.72 -25.13
CA GLU A 76 -16.39 -5.37 -23.71
C GLU A 76 -17.37 -4.23 -23.34
N THR A 77 -17.97 -4.32 -22.16
CA THR A 77 -18.82 -3.26 -21.57
C THR A 77 -18.12 -2.47 -20.45
N SER A 78 -17.05 -3.02 -19.88
CA SER A 78 -16.40 -2.48 -18.70
C SER A 78 -15.05 -3.14 -18.45
N TYR A 79 -14.07 -2.36 -18.04
CA TYR A 79 -12.79 -2.85 -17.51
C TYR A 79 -12.86 -2.99 -15.98
N ILE A 80 -12.25 -4.03 -15.40
CA ILE A 80 -12.16 -4.23 -13.94
C ILE A 80 -10.69 -4.26 -13.54
N LEU A 81 -10.32 -3.40 -12.60
CA LEU A 81 -9.00 -3.35 -11.96
C LEU A 81 -9.11 -3.83 -10.51
N TYR A 82 -8.44 -4.93 -10.17
CA TYR A 82 -8.48 -5.50 -8.83
C TYR A 82 -7.56 -4.76 -7.85
N LYS A 83 -7.84 -4.88 -6.55
CA LYS A 83 -7.07 -4.23 -5.47
C LYS A 83 -5.57 -4.54 -5.47
N TYR A 84 -5.15 -5.70 -5.96
CA TYR A 84 -3.73 -6.05 -6.03
C TYR A 84 -3.00 -5.35 -7.19
N GLU A 85 -3.74 -4.80 -8.16
CA GLU A 85 -3.24 -4.07 -9.32
C GLU A 85 -3.20 -2.55 -9.08
N TYR A 86 -3.67 -2.07 -7.92
CA TYR A 86 -3.60 -0.66 -7.55
C TYR A 86 -2.17 -0.07 -7.57
N PRO A 87 -1.07 -0.81 -7.30
CA PRO A 87 0.30 -0.30 -7.51
C PRO A 87 0.62 0.07 -8.96
N ASN A 88 -0.12 -0.46 -9.94
CA ASN A 88 0.07 -0.16 -11.36
C ASN A 88 -0.68 1.11 -11.79
N ILE A 89 -1.46 1.76 -10.91
CA ILE A 89 -2.13 3.02 -11.21
C ILE A 89 -1.10 4.16 -11.21
N ALA A 90 -0.76 4.68 -12.38
CA ALA A 90 0.03 5.90 -12.51
C ALA A 90 -0.82 7.16 -12.21
N ALA A 91 -2.01 7.25 -12.82
CA ALA A 91 -2.93 8.37 -12.59
C ALA A 91 -4.41 7.97 -12.69
N LEU A 92 -5.26 8.70 -11.96
CA LEU A 92 -6.72 8.65 -12.11
C LEU A 92 -7.22 10.07 -12.37
N ILE A 93 -7.48 10.37 -13.64
CA ILE A 93 -7.76 11.72 -14.14
C ILE A 93 -9.27 11.90 -14.33
N ARG A 94 -9.78 13.08 -13.98
CA ARG A 94 -11.18 13.47 -14.20
C ARG A 94 -11.25 14.87 -14.78
N PHE A 95 -11.67 14.95 -16.04
CA PHE A 95 -11.84 16.21 -16.75
C PHE A 95 -13.05 16.99 -16.21
N HIS A 96 -13.04 18.32 -16.38
CA HIS A 96 -14.03 19.21 -15.73
C HIS A 96 -15.27 19.49 -16.61
N ASP A 97 -15.05 19.52 -17.91
CA ASP A 97 -16.04 19.54 -18.99
C ASP A 97 -16.96 18.30 -18.96
N GLU A 98 -16.40 17.10 -18.74
CA GLU A 98 -17.16 15.84 -18.66
C GLU A 98 -18.01 15.69 -17.37
N LEU A 99 -17.92 16.62 -16.42
CA LEU A 99 -18.75 16.59 -15.22
C LEU A 99 -20.19 16.98 -15.55
N SER A 100 -21.15 16.14 -15.14
CA SER A 100 -22.56 16.57 -15.05
C SER A 100 -22.71 17.83 -14.18
N GLU A 101 -23.72 18.63 -14.44
CA GLU A 101 -24.05 19.83 -13.63
C GLU A 101 -24.24 19.52 -12.14
N SER A 102 -24.76 18.32 -11.82
CA SER A 102 -24.84 17.85 -10.43
C SER A 102 -23.47 17.59 -9.81
N GLY A 103 -22.51 17.12 -10.60
CA GLY A 103 -21.10 16.90 -10.22
C GLY A 103 -20.35 18.21 -10.02
N LYS A 104 -20.52 19.19 -10.92
CA LYS A 104 -19.94 20.54 -10.79
C LYS A 104 -20.39 21.20 -9.48
N LYS A 105 -21.70 21.22 -9.19
CA LYS A 105 -22.27 21.75 -7.92
C LYS A 105 -21.78 21.02 -6.67
N LYS A 106 -21.61 19.69 -6.72
CA LYS A 106 -21.00 18.92 -5.61
C LYS A 106 -19.55 19.31 -5.38
N ARG A 107 -18.73 19.34 -6.44
CA ARG A 107 -17.32 19.74 -6.40
C ARG A 107 -17.15 21.15 -5.84
N GLU A 108 -17.95 22.12 -6.28
CA GLU A 108 -17.92 23.49 -5.77
C GLU A 108 -18.24 23.57 -4.27
N LYS A 109 -19.28 22.84 -3.82
CA LYS A 109 -19.64 22.76 -2.40
C LYS A 109 -18.52 22.14 -1.55
N GLU A 110 -17.81 21.16 -2.07
CA GLU A 110 -16.64 20.55 -1.41
C GLU A 110 -15.42 21.46 -1.42
N LEU A 111 -15.17 22.18 -2.52
CA LEU A 111 -14.13 23.20 -2.64
C LEU A 111 -14.36 24.29 -1.58
N LYS A 112 -15.56 24.88 -1.53
CA LYS A 112 -15.94 25.92 -0.56
C LYS A 112 -15.76 25.43 0.88
N ARG A 113 -16.18 24.20 1.20
CA ARG A 113 -15.98 23.56 2.53
C ARG A 113 -14.52 23.26 2.87
N THR A 114 -13.66 23.09 1.86
CA THR A 114 -12.24 22.78 2.03
C THR A 114 -11.40 24.03 2.23
N TYR A 115 -11.66 25.09 1.46
CA TYR A 115 -11.05 26.42 1.63
C TYR A 115 -11.57 27.16 2.86
N HIS A 116 -12.85 27.00 3.21
CA HIS A 116 -13.49 27.67 4.36
C HIS A 116 -14.00 26.65 5.40
N PRO A 117 -13.11 25.87 6.04
CA PRO A 117 -13.51 24.84 6.99
C PRO A 117 -13.86 25.44 8.36
N THR A 118 -15.04 25.10 8.87
CA THR A 118 -15.52 25.47 10.21
C THR A 118 -14.66 24.83 11.32
N LEU A 119 -14.68 25.43 12.51
CA LEU A 119 -13.89 24.97 13.67
C LEU A 119 -14.07 23.47 13.99
N LEU A 120 -15.30 22.97 13.93
CA LEU A 120 -15.61 21.54 14.15
C LEU A 120 -14.95 20.62 13.11
N LEU A 121 -14.88 21.05 11.83
CA LEU A 121 -14.19 20.28 10.78
C LEU A 121 -12.68 20.26 10.99
N ARG A 122 -12.10 21.38 11.47
CA ARG A 122 -10.68 21.45 11.83
C ARG A 122 -10.37 20.53 13.03
N LEU A 123 -11.19 20.58 14.09
CA LEU A 123 -11.04 19.73 15.27
C LEU A 123 -11.17 18.24 14.93
N LYS A 124 -12.16 17.87 14.11
CA LYS A 124 -12.32 16.49 13.64
C LYS A 124 -11.10 15.98 12.88
N ARG A 125 -10.52 16.78 11.97
CA ARG A 125 -9.26 16.43 11.28
C ARG A 125 -8.11 16.24 12.27
N LYS A 126 -7.97 17.13 13.27
CA LYS A 126 -6.93 17.01 14.31
C LYS A 126 -7.09 15.73 15.13
N MET A 127 -8.30 15.39 15.58
CA MET A 127 -8.60 14.12 16.27
C MET A 127 -8.28 12.90 15.39
N GLN A 128 -8.70 12.91 14.11
CA GLN A 128 -8.44 11.80 13.19
C GLN A 128 -6.94 11.58 12.97
N ASN A 129 -6.15 12.65 12.88
CA ASN A 129 -4.69 12.55 12.79
C ASN A 129 -4.08 11.97 14.07
N VAL A 130 -4.51 12.43 15.26
CA VAL A 130 -4.05 11.88 16.55
C VAL A 130 -4.37 10.39 16.67
N PHE A 131 -5.61 9.97 16.36
CA PHE A 131 -5.97 8.54 16.37
C PHE A 131 -5.17 7.71 15.36
N LYS A 132 -4.80 8.29 14.20
CA LYS A 132 -3.92 7.62 13.24
C LYS A 132 -2.53 7.41 13.83
N THR A 133 -1.90 8.45 14.38
CA THR A 133 -0.58 8.35 15.03
C THR A 133 -0.59 7.32 16.17
N VAL A 134 -1.58 7.37 17.07
CA VAL A 134 -1.71 6.40 18.18
C VAL A 134 -1.84 4.97 17.65
N LYS A 135 -2.68 4.74 16.63
CA LYS A 135 -2.82 3.43 15.99
C LYS A 135 -1.48 2.96 15.40
N ASP A 136 -0.76 3.84 14.70
CA ASP A 136 0.45 3.49 13.99
C ASP A 136 1.59 3.16 14.98
N SER A 137 1.74 3.91 16.08
CA SER A 137 2.67 3.57 17.18
C SER A 137 2.29 2.27 17.92
N VAL A 138 1.00 1.96 18.10
CA VAL A 138 0.58 0.65 18.65
C VAL A 138 0.95 -0.49 17.70
N MET A 139 0.77 -0.32 16.38
CA MET A 139 1.18 -1.31 15.39
C MET A 139 2.70 -1.49 15.36
N GLU A 140 3.48 -0.43 15.56
CA GLU A 140 4.94 -0.48 15.67
C GLU A 140 5.38 -1.31 16.88
N VAL A 141 4.81 -1.07 18.06
CA VAL A 141 5.08 -1.87 19.27
C VAL A 141 4.67 -3.34 19.07
N VAL A 142 3.50 -3.60 18.46
CA VAL A 142 3.06 -4.97 18.14
C VAL A 142 4.02 -5.67 17.16
N ASN A 143 4.48 -4.97 16.11
CA ASN A 143 5.47 -5.49 15.17
C ASN A 143 6.82 -5.77 15.85
N MET A 144 7.26 -4.89 16.76
CA MET A 144 8.47 -5.08 17.55
C MET A 144 8.37 -6.33 18.46
N LEU A 145 7.24 -6.52 19.14
CA LEU A 145 6.99 -7.70 19.97
C LEU A 145 6.92 -8.99 19.13
N ILE A 146 6.27 -8.96 17.96
CA ILE A 146 6.25 -10.08 17.00
C ILE A 146 7.66 -10.38 16.46
N SER A 147 8.52 -9.37 16.31
CA SER A 147 9.91 -9.53 15.91
C SER A 147 10.75 -10.16 17.02
N GLN A 148 10.58 -9.73 18.27
CA GLN A 148 11.24 -10.33 19.44
C GLN A 148 10.81 -11.78 19.68
N ALA A 149 9.53 -12.09 19.47
CA ALA A 149 8.98 -13.45 19.57
C ALA A 149 9.53 -14.45 18.52
N LYS A 150 10.45 -14.02 17.63
CA LYS A 150 11.13 -14.86 16.64
C LYS A 150 12.62 -15.16 16.97
N GLY A 151 13.11 -14.91 18.20
CA GLY A 151 14.42 -15.37 18.73
C GLY A 151 14.31 -16.65 19.58
N LYS A 152 15.34 -17.46 19.91
CA LYS A 152 16.81 -17.55 19.63
C LYS A 152 17.21 -19.07 19.71
N ILE A 153 18.38 -19.56 19.23
CA ILE A 153 18.69 -21.02 19.34
C ILE A 153 18.76 -21.43 20.81
N VAL A 154 17.84 -22.30 21.23
CA VAL A 154 17.78 -22.88 22.57
C VAL A 154 18.13 -24.38 22.49
N ILE A 155 18.84 -24.86 23.50
CA ILE A 155 19.06 -26.28 23.76
C ILE A 155 18.31 -26.59 25.06
N GLU A 156 17.23 -27.37 24.94
CA GLU A 156 16.48 -27.95 26.06
C GLU A 156 16.46 -29.47 25.84
N ASP A 157 16.67 -30.23 26.93
CA ASP A 157 16.59 -31.70 26.96
C ASP A 157 17.32 -32.46 25.84
N GLY A 158 18.50 -31.94 25.44
CA GLY A 158 19.34 -32.53 24.40
C GLY A 158 18.90 -32.28 22.95
N VAL A 159 17.79 -31.57 22.74
CA VAL A 159 17.27 -31.21 21.42
C VAL A 159 17.70 -29.78 21.04
N LYS A 160 18.25 -29.61 19.84
CA LYS A 160 18.68 -28.30 19.30
C LYS A 160 17.56 -27.65 18.47
N TYR A 161 17.00 -26.55 18.95
CA TYR A 161 16.01 -25.76 18.19
C TYR A 161 16.68 -24.63 17.40
N ARG A 162 16.52 -24.62 16.07
CA ARG A 162 17.11 -23.57 15.21
C ARG A 162 16.30 -22.28 15.29
N VAL A 163 16.99 -21.16 15.53
CA VAL A 163 16.47 -19.82 15.33
C VAL A 163 17.52 -18.95 14.68
N ILE A 164 17.08 -18.08 13.80
CA ILE A 164 17.93 -17.31 12.89
C ILE A 164 17.67 -15.85 13.20
N ALA A 165 18.65 -15.16 13.79
CA ALA A 165 18.62 -13.70 13.82
C ALA A 165 18.58 -13.19 12.37
N GLY A 166 17.63 -12.30 12.07
CA GLY A 166 17.39 -11.85 10.71
C GLY A 166 18.62 -11.22 10.08
N LYS A 167 19.17 -11.86 9.03
CA LYS A 167 20.18 -11.22 8.18
C LYS A 167 19.44 -10.33 7.16
N PRO A 168 19.67 -9.01 7.13
CA PRO A 168 18.94 -8.10 6.24
C PRO A 168 18.98 -8.50 4.76
N TYR A 169 20.03 -9.21 4.36
CA TYR A 169 20.35 -9.53 2.97
C TYR A 169 19.78 -10.87 2.46
N TYR A 170 19.07 -11.63 3.31
CA TYR A 170 18.69 -13.02 2.97
C TYR A 170 17.71 -13.13 1.79
N HIS A 171 16.85 -12.12 1.61
CA HIS A 171 15.92 -12.02 0.48
C HIS A 171 16.49 -11.20 -0.69
N THR A 172 17.37 -10.22 -0.41
CA THR A 172 17.92 -9.32 -1.43
C THR A 172 18.89 -10.01 -2.41
N LYS A 173 19.46 -11.16 -2.05
CA LYS A 173 20.26 -12.01 -2.96
C LYS A 173 19.48 -12.45 -4.23
N GLU A 174 18.15 -12.51 -4.16
CA GLU A 174 17.29 -13.03 -5.24
C GLU A 174 16.96 -11.95 -6.28
N SER A 175 17.35 -10.71 -6.00
CA SER A 175 17.08 -9.50 -6.80
C SER A 175 18.35 -8.70 -7.11
N MET A 176 19.53 -9.33 -7.09
CA MET A 176 20.84 -8.71 -7.36
C MET A 176 21.56 -9.45 -8.48
N ASP A 177 22.13 -8.71 -9.43
CA ASP A 177 22.85 -9.29 -10.57
C ASP A 177 24.16 -9.98 -10.14
N VAL A 178 24.79 -9.49 -9.07
CA VAL A 178 26.00 -10.06 -8.45
C VAL A 178 25.91 -9.95 -6.92
N PHE A 179 26.11 -11.08 -6.24
CA PHE A 179 26.26 -11.15 -4.79
C PHE A 179 27.55 -11.89 -4.44
N ILE A 180 28.52 -11.18 -3.84
CA ILE A 180 29.79 -11.74 -3.39
C ILE A 180 29.88 -11.57 -1.88
N ASN A 181 29.98 -12.69 -1.16
CA ASN A 181 30.06 -12.71 0.30
C ASN A 181 31.48 -13.06 0.76
N GLY A 182 31.90 -12.53 1.91
CA GLY A 182 33.15 -12.94 2.57
C GLY A 182 34.42 -12.17 2.16
N LEU A 183 34.30 -11.02 1.49
CA LEU A 183 35.45 -10.14 1.22
C LEU A 183 36.09 -9.55 2.50
N LYS A 184 35.28 -9.36 3.55
CA LYS A 184 35.61 -8.94 4.93
C LYS A 184 36.28 -7.58 5.09
N GLU A 185 37.39 -7.34 4.42
CA GLU A 185 38.19 -6.12 4.52
C GLU A 185 37.70 -5.08 3.51
N ASP A 186 37.51 -3.84 3.97
CA ASP A 186 36.93 -2.78 3.16
C ASP A 186 37.76 -2.42 1.90
N GLU A 187 39.09 -2.54 1.95
CA GLU A 187 39.96 -2.34 0.77
C GLU A 187 39.67 -3.39 -0.33
N LYS A 188 39.48 -4.66 0.04
CA LYS A 188 39.14 -5.76 -0.89
C LYS A 188 37.73 -5.58 -1.45
N VAL A 189 36.80 -5.06 -0.64
CA VAL A 189 35.45 -4.68 -1.08
C VAL A 189 35.51 -3.53 -2.10
N GLY A 190 36.32 -2.49 -1.84
CA GLY A 190 36.53 -1.35 -2.73
C GLY A 190 37.15 -1.75 -4.08
N LEU A 191 38.26 -2.50 -4.07
CA LEU A 191 38.92 -2.98 -5.28
C LEU A 191 37.97 -3.84 -6.14
N LYS A 192 37.21 -4.76 -5.51
CA LYS A 192 36.27 -5.61 -6.24
C LYS A 192 35.07 -4.84 -6.78
N THR A 193 34.65 -3.78 -6.08
CA THR A 193 33.60 -2.85 -6.54
C THR A 193 34.03 -2.11 -7.80
N LEU A 194 35.25 -1.58 -7.83
CA LEU A 194 35.80 -0.89 -9.00
C LEU A 194 35.96 -1.83 -10.21
N GLU A 195 36.43 -3.07 -9.99
CA GLU A 195 36.52 -4.10 -11.03
C GLU A 195 35.15 -4.40 -11.66
N LEU A 196 34.10 -4.52 -10.84
CA LEU A 196 32.73 -4.79 -11.31
C LEU A 196 32.13 -3.59 -12.05
N LEU A 197 32.37 -2.37 -11.58
CA LEU A 197 31.93 -1.15 -12.27
C LEU A 197 32.54 -1.03 -13.67
N GLU A 198 33.86 -1.18 -13.79
CA GLU A 198 34.53 -1.08 -15.09
C GLU A 198 34.09 -2.20 -16.05
N LYS A 199 33.89 -3.41 -15.54
CA LYS A 199 33.44 -4.58 -16.32
C LYS A 199 32.01 -4.45 -16.87
N TYR A 200 31.13 -3.72 -16.19
CA TYR A 200 29.72 -3.61 -16.53
C TYR A 200 29.25 -2.19 -16.89
N LYS A 201 30.17 -1.23 -17.03
CA LYS A 201 29.89 0.20 -17.28
C LYS A 201 28.92 0.50 -18.44
N ASP A 202 28.95 -0.33 -19.50
CA ASP A 202 28.13 -0.15 -20.70
C ASP A 202 26.75 -0.84 -20.61
N LYS A 203 26.35 -1.30 -19.41
CA LYS A 203 25.07 -2.00 -19.18
C LYS A 203 24.39 -1.51 -17.90
N PRO A 204 23.03 -1.46 -17.85
CA PRO A 204 22.32 -1.31 -16.60
C PRO A 204 22.69 -2.48 -15.66
N PHE A 205 23.21 -2.18 -14.48
CA PHE A 205 23.76 -3.16 -13.56
C PHE A 205 23.44 -2.77 -12.12
N PHE A 206 22.75 -3.64 -11.37
CA PHE A 206 22.37 -3.40 -9.99
C PHE A 206 23.08 -4.37 -9.04
N PHE A 207 23.98 -3.80 -8.22
CA PHE A 207 24.72 -4.54 -7.21
C PHE A 207 24.84 -3.69 -5.93
N PHE A 208 25.00 -4.38 -4.79
CA PHE A 208 25.04 -3.76 -3.48
C PHE A 208 26.35 -4.08 -2.78
N VAL A 209 26.99 -3.04 -2.27
CA VAL A 209 28.29 -3.11 -1.62
C VAL A 209 28.11 -2.91 -0.12
N HIS A 210 28.53 -3.90 0.67
CA HIS A 210 28.49 -3.82 2.12
C HIS A 210 29.91 -3.89 2.67
N PHE A 211 30.41 -2.73 3.08
CA PHE A 211 31.59 -2.57 3.91
C PHE A 211 31.29 -3.13 5.31
N ALA A 212 32.22 -3.89 5.87
CA ALA A 212 31.97 -4.76 7.02
C ALA A 212 32.80 -4.36 8.24
N GLU A 213 34.11 -4.14 8.06
CA GLU A 213 35.06 -3.78 9.11
C GLU A 213 36.17 -2.89 8.53
N VAL A 214 36.51 -1.83 9.28
CA VAL A 214 37.65 -0.91 9.04
C VAL A 214 38.88 -1.42 9.78
#